data_AF-A0AAN9S0Y8-F1
#
_entry.id   AF-A0AAN9S0Y8-F1
#
_cell.length_a   1.000
_cell.length_b   1.000
_cell.length_c   1.000
_cell.angle_alpha   90.00
_cell.angle_beta   90.00
_cell.angle_gamma   90.00
#
_symmetry.space_group_name_H-M   'P 1'
#
loop_
_entity.id
_entity.type
_entity.pdbx_description
1 polymer ?
#
loop_
_entity_poly.entity_id
_entity_poly.type
_entity_poly.pdbx_seq_one_letter_code
_entity_poly.pdbx_strand_id
1 'polypeptide(L)'
;MACAHGFAPIIKLGFVFSSVSPSQKRHALMFPASHCGFSLKFYDGVSARSCTFQNRSFISAKHSSIRGFRVLKSIEIDQFVTSDDEEDEMSDGFFEAIEELERMTREPSDVLEEMNNRLSAKELQLVLVYFSQDGRDSWCALEVFDWLRKENRVDKETMELMVAIMCGWVKKLIQEHHGVGDVVDLLVDMDCVGLRPGFSMIEKVISLYWEMGEKEGAVSFVEEVLRRGITHANEEDKEGHKGGPTGYLAWKMMSEGDYRSAVRLVIRFRESGLKPEVYSYLIAMTAVVKELNEFAKALRKLKGFAKTGLVTELDLEDVELTEQYQSDLLADGVRLSNWVMQDGSPSLHGIIHERLLAMYICAGHGIEAERQLWEMKLVGKEADGDLYDIVLAICASQKEANATARLLTRLEVVSSPQKKKSLSWLLRGYIKGGHFNEAAETVMKMLELGFYPEYLDRAAVLQGLRKRIHQYGNLDTYIRLCKSLSDANLIGPCLVHLYIRKYKLWVVKMI
;
A
#
# COMPACT_ATOMS: atom_id res chain seq x y z
N MET A 1 28.77 14.24 30.42
CA MET A 1 28.84 13.32 29.27
C MET A 1 28.30 11.97 29.70
N ALA A 2 27.12 11.60 29.21
CA ALA A 2 26.59 10.23 29.10
C ALA A 2 25.26 10.36 28.33
N CYS A 3 25.14 9.59 27.25
CA CYS A 3 24.11 9.69 26.21
C CYS A 3 22.68 9.63 26.73
N ALA A 4 21.85 10.58 26.29
CA ALA A 4 20.40 10.45 26.31
C ALA A 4 19.96 9.54 25.15
N HIS A 5 19.84 8.25 25.42
CA HIS A 5 19.08 7.37 24.54
C HIS A 5 17.59 7.70 24.71
N GLY A 6 17.05 8.42 23.73
CA GLY A 6 15.61 8.56 23.56
C GLY A 6 15.03 7.21 23.20
N PHE A 7 14.47 6.51 24.17
CA PHE A 7 13.70 5.30 23.96
C PHE A 7 12.31 5.67 23.47
N ALA A 8 12.03 5.35 22.21
CA ALA A 8 10.67 5.32 21.67
C ALA A 8 10.12 3.89 21.76
N PRO A 9 8.82 3.71 22.03
CA PRO A 9 8.18 2.44 21.72
C PRO A 9 8.25 2.24 20.19
N ILE A 10 8.73 1.08 19.77
CA ILE A 10 8.52 0.60 18.40
C ILE A 10 7.01 0.33 18.30
N ILE A 11 6.26 1.32 17.82
CA ILE A 11 4.84 1.14 17.50
C ILE A 11 4.78 0.29 16.23
N LYS A 12 4.73 -1.03 16.40
CA LYS A 12 4.01 -1.87 15.44
C LYS A 12 2.54 -1.57 15.68
N LEU A 13 1.97 -0.67 14.89
CA LEU A 13 0.52 -0.69 14.67
C LEU A 13 0.25 -2.02 13.96
N GLY A 14 0.02 -3.05 14.77
CA GLY A 14 -0.47 -4.34 14.32
C GLY A 14 -1.93 -4.18 13.97
N PHE A 15 -2.21 -3.48 12.87
CA PHE A 15 -3.44 -3.75 12.15
C PHE A 15 -3.33 -5.20 11.70
N VAL A 16 -3.97 -6.10 12.44
CA VAL A 16 -4.20 -7.46 12.01
C VAL A 16 -5.18 -7.35 10.85
N PHE A 17 -4.63 -7.14 9.65
CA PHE A 17 -5.34 -7.49 8.44
C PHE A 17 -5.39 -9.01 8.47
N SER A 18 -6.60 -9.57 8.61
CA SER A 18 -6.86 -10.98 8.37
C SER A 18 -6.58 -11.27 6.90
N SER A 19 -5.31 -11.41 6.54
CA SER A 19 -4.89 -12.02 5.28
C SER A 19 -4.89 -13.52 5.51
N VAL A 20 -5.96 -14.18 5.06
CA VAL A 20 -5.88 -15.62 4.80
C VAL A 20 -4.96 -15.78 3.59
N SER A 21 -3.68 -16.03 3.86
CA SER A 21 -2.70 -16.39 2.83
C SER A 21 -2.72 -17.91 2.66
N PRO A 22 -2.80 -18.47 1.44
CA PRO A 22 -2.42 -19.86 1.22
C PRO A 22 -0.90 -19.98 1.32
N SER A 23 -0.48 -21.03 1.99
CA SER A 23 0.89 -21.49 2.20
C SER A 23 1.82 -21.34 1.00
N GLN A 24 3.02 -20.76 1.20
CA GLN A 24 4.19 -21.13 0.40
C GLN A 24 5.52 -20.90 1.14
N LYS A 25 6.46 -21.79 0.81
CA LYS A 25 7.65 -22.21 1.55
C LYS A 25 8.76 -21.16 1.57
N ARG A 26 9.51 -21.14 2.68
CA ARG A 26 10.72 -20.34 2.91
C ARG A 26 11.83 -20.75 1.94
N HIS A 27 12.39 -19.79 1.22
CA HIS A 27 13.77 -19.87 0.71
C HIS A 27 14.55 -18.59 1.07
N ALA A 28 15.82 -18.81 1.39
CA ALA A 28 16.69 -17.90 2.12
C ALA A 28 17.26 -16.76 1.26
N LEU A 29 17.41 -15.60 1.89
CA LEU A 29 18.02 -14.37 1.37
C LEU A 29 19.54 -14.51 1.21
N MET A 30 20.07 -14.06 0.06
CA MET A 30 21.43 -13.55 -0.05
C MET A 30 21.37 -12.13 -0.62
N PHE A 31 21.96 -11.18 0.10
CA PHE A 31 22.16 -9.79 -0.32
C PHE A 31 23.33 -9.69 -1.29
N PRO A 32 23.27 -8.78 -2.27
CA PRO A 32 24.46 -8.07 -2.72
C PRO A 32 24.38 -6.57 -2.42
N ALA A 33 25.57 -6.05 -2.13
CA ALA A 33 25.84 -4.71 -1.68
C ALA A 33 25.65 -3.63 -2.77
N SER A 34 25.37 -2.44 -2.26
CA SER A 34 25.31 -1.14 -2.93
C SER A 34 26.54 -0.80 -3.77
N HIS A 35 26.32 -0.27 -4.98
CA HIS A 35 27.18 0.77 -5.54
C HIS A 35 26.34 1.83 -6.26
N CYS A 36 26.46 3.05 -5.74
CA CYS A 36 25.95 4.30 -6.27
C CYS A 36 26.84 4.77 -7.42
N GLY A 37 26.24 5.27 -8.51
CA GLY A 37 26.94 5.86 -9.64
C GLY A 37 26.00 6.75 -10.45
N PHE A 38 26.02 8.05 -10.17
CA PHE A 38 25.41 9.07 -11.01
C PHE A 38 26.16 9.22 -12.33
N SER A 39 25.46 9.37 -13.45
CA SER A 39 26.00 10.01 -14.65
C SER A 39 24.90 10.60 -15.52
N LEU A 40 24.79 11.93 -15.51
CA LEU A 40 24.13 12.73 -16.55
C LEU A 40 25.01 12.79 -17.79
N LYS A 41 24.46 12.59 -19.00
CA LYS A 41 24.93 13.28 -20.23
C LYS A 41 23.78 13.52 -21.24
N PHE A 42 23.83 14.71 -21.82
CA PHE A 42 22.94 15.29 -22.84
C PHE A 42 23.49 15.11 -24.28
N TYR A 43 22.54 15.08 -25.24
CA TYR A 43 22.51 15.35 -26.70
C TYR A 43 23.72 15.22 -27.64
N ASP A 44 23.49 14.49 -28.76
CA ASP A 44 23.48 14.91 -30.19
C ASP A 44 23.40 13.62 -31.04
N GLY A 45 22.77 13.46 -32.20
CA GLY A 45 22.07 14.30 -33.17
C GLY A 45 22.08 13.56 -34.54
N VAL A 46 20.98 13.64 -35.32
CA VAL A 46 20.87 13.43 -36.80
C VAL A 46 21.01 11.95 -37.27
N SER A 47 20.23 11.32 -38.17
CA SER A 47 19.49 11.75 -39.37
C SER A 47 18.43 10.72 -39.78
N ALA A 48 17.42 11.22 -40.48
CA ALA A 48 16.34 10.55 -41.20
C ALA A 48 16.71 9.33 -42.07
N ARG A 49 15.75 8.40 -42.20
CA ARG A 49 15.38 7.80 -43.49
C ARG A 49 13.95 7.26 -43.46
N SER A 50 13.12 7.89 -44.29
CA SER A 50 11.82 7.41 -44.76
C SER A 50 12.00 6.11 -45.54
N CYS A 51 11.22 5.09 -45.20
CA CYS A 51 10.93 3.96 -46.08
C CYS A 51 9.46 3.55 -45.88
N THR A 52 8.58 4.13 -46.69
CA THR A 52 7.30 3.52 -47.07
C THR A 52 7.55 2.12 -47.62
N PHE A 53 6.95 1.08 -47.04
CA PHE A 53 6.81 -0.20 -47.71
C PHE A 53 5.34 -0.54 -47.92
N GLN A 54 5.01 -0.49 -49.20
CA GLN A 54 3.76 -0.92 -49.81
C GLN A 54 3.58 -2.43 -49.66
N ASN A 55 2.32 -2.83 -49.52
CA ASN A 55 1.81 -4.17 -49.81
C ASN A 55 2.50 -4.81 -51.01
N ARG A 56 3.04 -6.01 -50.82
CA ARG A 56 3.26 -6.97 -51.91
C ARG A 56 2.71 -8.33 -51.52
N SER A 57 1.50 -8.58 -51.99
CA SER A 57 0.99 -9.91 -52.26
C SER A 57 1.72 -10.52 -53.47
N PHE A 58 1.73 -11.85 -53.49
CA PHE A 58 2.19 -12.79 -54.53
C PHE A 58 3.70 -13.04 -54.67
N ILE A 59 4.14 -14.14 -54.05
CA ILE A 59 5.13 -15.05 -54.66
C ILE A 59 4.52 -16.46 -54.69
N SER A 60 4.49 -16.98 -55.92
CA SER A 60 4.09 -18.33 -56.33
C SER A 60 4.74 -19.43 -55.48
N ALA A 61 3.91 -20.42 -55.14
CA ALA A 61 4.30 -21.69 -54.58
C ALA A 61 5.48 -22.31 -55.33
N LYS A 62 6.52 -22.70 -54.57
CA LYS A 62 7.42 -23.78 -54.94
C LYS A 62 7.64 -24.65 -53.71
N HIS A 63 7.34 -25.92 -53.87
CA HIS A 63 7.69 -27.01 -52.96
C HIS A 63 9.15 -26.86 -52.51
N SER A 64 9.35 -26.64 -51.21
CA SER A 64 10.57 -27.00 -50.51
C SER A 64 10.17 -27.58 -49.17
N SER A 65 10.11 -28.90 -49.13
CA SER A 65 9.89 -29.65 -47.91
C SER A 65 11.06 -29.44 -46.93
N ILE A 66 10.75 -29.48 -45.63
CA ILE A 66 11.68 -29.88 -44.57
C ILE A 66 12.91 -28.95 -44.38
N ARG A 67 12.75 -27.63 -44.50
CA ARG A 67 13.81 -26.69 -44.05
C ARG A 67 13.39 -25.58 -43.08
N GLY A 68 12.10 -25.29 -42.95
CA GLY A 68 11.59 -24.39 -41.89
C GLY A 68 11.56 -25.03 -40.50
N PHE A 69 11.48 -26.36 -40.41
CA PHE A 69 11.22 -27.09 -39.17
C PHE A 69 12.46 -27.28 -38.27
N ARG A 70 13.68 -26.99 -38.74
CA ARG A 70 14.87 -26.92 -37.85
C ARG A 70 14.83 -25.71 -36.90
N VAL A 71 13.92 -24.77 -37.12
CA VAL A 71 13.74 -23.58 -36.27
C VAL A 71 12.80 -23.85 -35.09
N LEU A 72 12.06 -24.96 -35.08
CA LEU A 72 11.29 -25.41 -33.89
C LEU A 72 12.19 -25.78 -32.69
N LYS A 73 13.51 -25.97 -32.93
CA LYS A 73 14.49 -26.23 -31.87
C LYS A 73 14.97 -24.97 -31.14
N SER A 74 14.43 -23.80 -31.47
CA SER A 74 14.83 -22.55 -30.82
C SER A 74 13.62 -21.80 -30.28
N ILE A 75 13.47 -21.94 -28.96
CA ILE A 75 12.87 -21.03 -27.98
C ILE A 75 11.37 -21.27 -27.70
N GLU A 76 11.11 -21.54 -26.42
CA GLU A 76 9.84 -21.77 -25.70
C GLU A 76 9.07 -23.10 -25.87
N ILE A 77 9.32 -23.91 -26.90
CA ILE A 77 8.71 -25.26 -26.99
C ILE A 77 9.29 -26.20 -25.92
N ASP A 78 10.60 -26.17 -25.67
CA ASP A 78 11.27 -27.05 -24.71
C ASP A 78 10.80 -26.85 -23.25
N GLN A 79 10.22 -25.70 -22.89
CA GLN A 79 9.88 -25.40 -21.49
C GLN A 79 8.52 -25.97 -21.07
N PHE A 80 7.62 -26.23 -22.02
CA PHE A 80 6.32 -26.87 -21.78
C PHE A 80 6.32 -28.37 -22.12
N VAL A 81 7.41 -28.90 -22.67
CA VAL A 81 7.49 -30.27 -23.21
C VAL A 81 8.28 -31.24 -22.33
N THR A 82 9.01 -30.81 -21.30
CA THR A 82 9.82 -31.74 -20.50
C THR A 82 9.13 -32.19 -19.21
N SER A 83 8.22 -33.14 -19.32
CA SER A 83 8.13 -34.21 -18.32
C SER A 83 7.67 -35.51 -18.98
N ASP A 84 8.63 -36.43 -19.05
CA ASP A 84 8.53 -37.86 -19.33
C ASP A 84 8.27 -38.29 -20.79
N ASP A 85 9.37 -38.63 -21.44
CA ASP A 85 9.58 -39.85 -22.23
C ASP A 85 8.37 -40.40 -23.00
N GLU A 86 8.02 -39.83 -24.17
CA GLU A 86 7.79 -40.56 -25.44
C GLU A 86 7.97 -39.54 -26.59
N GLU A 87 8.94 -39.78 -27.48
CA GLU A 87 9.04 -39.09 -28.78
C GLU A 87 7.87 -39.56 -29.65
N ASP A 88 6.66 -39.10 -29.37
CA ASP A 88 5.53 -39.27 -30.29
C ASP A 88 5.83 -38.42 -31.55
N GLU A 89 6.23 -39.08 -32.64
CA GLU A 89 6.33 -38.45 -33.95
C GLU A 89 5.00 -37.73 -34.24
N MET A 90 5.05 -36.40 -34.41
CA MET A 90 3.87 -35.59 -34.70
C MET A 90 3.13 -36.18 -35.91
N SER A 91 1.82 -36.39 -35.79
CA SER A 91 1.07 -37.11 -36.82
C SER A 91 1.02 -36.32 -38.13
N ASP A 92 0.84 -37.03 -39.26
CA ASP A 92 0.54 -36.39 -40.55
C ASP A 92 -0.70 -35.49 -40.46
N GLY A 93 -1.64 -35.81 -39.57
CA GLY A 93 -2.84 -34.99 -39.30
C GLY A 93 -2.52 -33.64 -38.67
N PHE A 94 -1.50 -33.55 -37.81
CA PHE A 94 -1.04 -32.30 -37.24
C PHE A 94 -0.47 -31.34 -38.30
N PHE A 95 0.38 -31.86 -39.20
CA PHE A 95 0.95 -31.05 -40.27
C PHE A 95 -0.10 -30.59 -41.29
N GLU A 96 -1.06 -31.46 -41.62
CA GLU A 96 -2.18 -31.12 -42.50
C GLU A 96 -3.07 -30.03 -41.88
N ALA A 97 -3.36 -30.12 -40.58
CA ALA A 97 -4.12 -29.09 -39.87
C ALA A 97 -3.41 -27.73 -39.89
N ILE A 98 -2.08 -27.69 -39.66
CA ILE A 98 -1.30 -26.45 -39.76
C ILE A 98 -1.35 -25.88 -41.18
N GLU A 99 -1.13 -26.72 -42.21
CA GLU A 99 -1.14 -26.26 -43.60
C GLU A 99 -2.50 -25.67 -43.99
N GLU A 100 -3.61 -26.34 -43.67
CA GLU A 100 -4.96 -25.87 -43.98
C GLU A 100 -5.32 -24.58 -43.22
N LEU A 101 -4.95 -24.48 -41.94
CA LEU A 101 -5.16 -23.27 -41.15
C LEU A 101 -4.32 -22.08 -41.67
N GLU A 102 -3.07 -22.31 -42.10
CA GLU A 102 -2.22 -21.28 -42.70
C GLU A 102 -2.74 -20.79 -44.07
N ARG A 103 -3.47 -21.64 -44.81
CA ARG A 103 -4.05 -21.25 -46.11
C ARG A 103 -5.17 -20.22 -45.98
N MET A 104 -5.82 -20.14 -44.81
CA MET A 104 -6.96 -19.24 -44.54
C MET A 104 -8.08 -19.28 -45.59
N THR A 105 -8.28 -20.44 -46.25
CA THR A 105 -9.30 -20.60 -47.29
C THR A 105 -10.67 -21.00 -46.73
N ARG A 106 -10.71 -21.49 -45.48
CA ARG A 106 -11.89 -21.96 -44.75
C ARG A 106 -11.87 -21.36 -43.34
N GLU A 107 -13.02 -21.35 -42.67
CA GLU A 107 -13.06 -20.95 -41.26
C GLU A 107 -12.26 -21.94 -40.40
N PRO A 108 -11.46 -21.47 -39.42
CA PRO A 108 -10.65 -22.36 -38.57
C PRO A 108 -11.48 -23.46 -37.89
N SER A 109 -12.71 -23.16 -37.48
CA SER A 109 -13.65 -24.11 -36.89
C SER A 109 -13.97 -25.29 -37.81
N ASP A 110 -14.16 -25.04 -39.10
CA ASP A 110 -14.50 -26.08 -40.08
C ASP A 110 -13.35 -27.04 -40.31
N VAL A 111 -12.12 -26.51 -40.33
CA VAL A 111 -10.88 -27.30 -40.47
C VAL A 111 -10.67 -28.15 -39.23
N LEU A 112 -10.87 -27.57 -38.04
CA LEU A 112 -10.71 -28.28 -36.76
C LEU A 112 -11.80 -29.35 -36.56
N GLU A 113 -13.04 -29.11 -36.97
CA GLU A 113 -14.13 -30.10 -36.89
C GLU A 113 -13.82 -31.33 -37.77
N GLU A 114 -13.31 -31.13 -38.98
CA GLU A 114 -12.90 -32.21 -39.89
C GLU A 114 -11.71 -33.01 -39.33
N MET A 115 -10.74 -32.32 -38.71
CA MET A 115 -9.53 -32.92 -38.16
C MET A 115 -9.70 -33.43 -36.72
N ASN A 116 -10.86 -33.26 -36.10
CA ASN A 116 -11.09 -33.53 -34.67
C ASN A 116 -10.68 -34.95 -34.24
N ASN A 117 -11.04 -35.96 -35.04
CA ASN A 117 -10.73 -37.37 -34.77
C ASN A 117 -9.28 -37.76 -35.08
N ARG A 118 -8.52 -36.87 -35.74
CA ARG A 118 -7.15 -37.10 -36.20
C ARG A 118 -6.11 -36.41 -35.31
N LEU A 119 -6.54 -35.54 -34.39
CA LEU A 119 -5.66 -34.75 -33.52
C LEU A 119 -5.83 -35.14 -32.05
N SER A 120 -4.72 -35.50 -31.42
CA SER A 120 -4.62 -35.69 -29.97
C SER A 120 -4.75 -34.35 -29.22
N ALA A 121 -5.01 -34.42 -27.91
CA ALA A 121 -5.07 -33.21 -27.06
C ALA A 121 -3.72 -32.46 -27.04
N LYS A 122 -2.60 -33.20 -27.02
CA LYS A 122 -1.25 -32.63 -27.11
C LYS A 122 -1.03 -31.91 -28.44
N GLU A 123 -1.44 -32.50 -29.56
CA GLU A 123 -1.31 -31.87 -30.88
C GLU A 123 -2.13 -30.59 -31.01
N LEU A 124 -3.32 -30.54 -30.41
CA LEU A 124 -4.12 -29.31 -30.39
C LEU A 124 -3.49 -28.21 -29.54
N GLN A 125 -2.87 -28.55 -28.41
CA GLN A 125 -2.05 -27.60 -27.65
C GLN A 125 -0.84 -27.12 -28.47
N LEU A 126 -0.22 -28.00 -29.26
CA LEU A 126 0.87 -27.62 -30.17
C LEU A 126 0.38 -26.71 -31.31
N VAL A 127 -0.83 -26.92 -31.84
CA VAL A 127 -1.44 -26.00 -32.82
C VAL A 127 -1.64 -24.61 -32.20
N LEU A 128 -2.14 -24.53 -30.96
CA LEU A 128 -2.25 -23.26 -30.22
C LEU A 128 -0.90 -22.56 -30.09
N VAL A 129 0.13 -23.29 -29.62
CA VAL A 129 1.49 -22.75 -29.47
C VAL A 129 2.03 -22.29 -30.82
N TYR A 130 1.82 -23.05 -31.89
CA TYR A 130 2.29 -22.72 -33.23
C TYR A 130 1.76 -21.38 -33.72
N PHE A 131 0.44 -21.17 -33.67
CA PHE A 131 -0.18 -19.91 -34.12
C PHE A 131 0.07 -18.74 -33.15
N SER A 132 0.53 -19.01 -31.93
CA SER A 132 0.92 -17.97 -30.98
C SER A 132 2.30 -17.38 -31.18
N GLN A 133 3.13 -18.00 -32.02
CA GLN A 133 4.50 -17.57 -32.28
C GLN A 133 4.56 -16.27 -33.08
N ASP A 134 5.73 -15.64 -33.04
CA ASP A 134 5.94 -14.36 -33.71
C ASP A 134 5.83 -14.46 -35.24
N GLY A 135 5.16 -13.47 -35.84
CA GLY A 135 4.88 -13.41 -37.28
C GLY A 135 3.76 -14.33 -37.76
N ARG A 136 3.02 -14.96 -36.83
CA ARG A 136 1.85 -15.78 -37.13
C ARG A 136 0.55 -15.08 -36.73
N ASP A 137 -0.57 -15.63 -37.20
CA ASP A 137 -1.87 -15.04 -36.97
C ASP A 137 -2.37 -15.33 -35.55
N SER A 138 -2.19 -14.35 -34.66
CA SER A 138 -2.66 -14.42 -33.26
C SER A 138 -4.18 -14.59 -33.17
N TRP A 139 -4.93 -14.13 -34.18
CA TRP A 139 -6.38 -14.34 -34.23
C TRP A 139 -6.72 -15.82 -34.47
N CYS A 140 -5.96 -16.50 -35.34
CA CYS A 140 -6.11 -17.94 -35.54
C CYS A 140 -5.87 -18.74 -34.25
N ALA A 141 -4.91 -18.33 -33.40
CA ALA A 141 -4.71 -18.96 -32.09
C ALA A 141 -5.91 -18.77 -31.14
N LEU A 142 -6.54 -17.58 -31.15
CA LEU A 142 -7.76 -17.31 -30.39
C LEU A 142 -8.95 -18.16 -30.88
N GLU A 143 -9.11 -18.33 -32.19
CA GLU A 143 -10.16 -19.16 -32.80
C GLU A 143 -9.97 -20.65 -32.51
N VAL A 144 -8.73 -21.17 -32.60
CA VAL A 144 -8.41 -22.54 -32.20
C VAL A 144 -8.78 -22.77 -30.73
N PHE A 145 -8.51 -21.80 -29.86
CA PHE A 145 -8.86 -21.90 -28.45
C PHE A 145 -10.37 -21.86 -28.21
N ASP A 146 -11.11 -21.00 -28.92
CA ASP A 146 -12.57 -20.95 -28.85
C ASP A 146 -13.20 -22.28 -29.27
N TRP A 147 -12.73 -22.87 -30.37
CA TRP A 147 -13.19 -24.17 -30.83
C TRP A 147 -12.94 -25.26 -29.77
N LEU A 148 -11.73 -25.32 -29.20
CA LEU A 148 -11.41 -26.26 -28.12
C LEU A 148 -12.35 -26.12 -26.93
N ARG A 149 -12.73 -24.88 -26.59
CA ARG A 149 -13.67 -24.63 -25.49
C ARG A 149 -15.08 -25.11 -25.85
N LYS A 150 -15.58 -24.83 -27.05
CA LYS A 150 -16.90 -25.27 -27.52
C LYS A 150 -17.03 -26.79 -27.50
N GLU A 151 -15.96 -27.50 -27.84
CA GLU A 151 -15.87 -28.96 -27.78
C GLU A 151 -15.59 -29.51 -26.35
N ASN A 152 -15.55 -28.65 -25.33
CA ASN A 152 -15.25 -29.02 -23.94
C ASN A 152 -13.90 -29.76 -23.77
N ARG A 153 -12.91 -29.39 -24.59
CA ARG A 153 -11.53 -29.94 -24.60
C ARG A 153 -10.51 -29.06 -23.90
N VAL A 154 -10.94 -27.96 -23.27
CA VAL A 154 -10.07 -27.09 -22.46
C VAL A 154 -9.98 -27.65 -21.05
N ASP A 155 -8.87 -28.31 -20.75
CA ASP A 155 -8.50 -28.68 -19.39
C ASP A 155 -7.74 -27.52 -18.68
N LYS A 156 -7.36 -27.76 -17.43
CA LYS A 156 -6.65 -26.77 -16.62
C LYS A 156 -5.31 -26.38 -17.24
N GLU A 157 -4.60 -27.34 -17.82
CA GLU A 157 -3.28 -27.13 -18.43
C GLU A 157 -3.39 -26.28 -19.71
N THR A 158 -4.37 -26.55 -20.56
CA THR A 158 -4.67 -25.77 -21.77
C THR A 158 -5.08 -24.34 -21.41
N MET A 159 -5.82 -24.15 -20.32
CA MET A 159 -6.17 -22.83 -19.81
C MET A 159 -4.93 -22.07 -19.27
N GLU A 160 -4.04 -22.74 -18.51
CA GLU A 160 -2.78 -22.16 -18.03
C GLU A 160 -1.83 -21.80 -19.19
N LEU A 161 -1.75 -22.66 -20.21
CA LEU A 161 -1.01 -22.41 -21.45
C LEU A 161 -1.53 -21.16 -22.16
N MET A 162 -2.85 -21.03 -22.29
CA MET A 162 -3.43 -19.87 -22.95
C MET A 162 -3.16 -18.58 -22.17
N VAL A 163 -3.24 -18.61 -20.84
CA VAL A 163 -2.83 -17.45 -20.01
C VAL A 163 -1.35 -17.10 -20.23
N ALA A 164 -0.47 -18.09 -20.37
CA ALA A 164 0.95 -17.86 -20.63
C ALA A 164 1.21 -17.23 -22.00
N ILE A 165 0.59 -17.75 -23.06
CA ILE A 165 0.61 -17.20 -24.42
C ILE A 165 0.19 -15.73 -24.40
N MET A 166 -0.92 -15.45 -23.72
CA MET A 166 -1.48 -14.10 -23.62
C MET A 166 -0.56 -13.14 -22.88
N CYS A 167 0.03 -13.58 -21.77
CA CYS A 167 1.07 -12.81 -21.08
C CYS A 167 2.27 -12.53 -22.00
N GLY A 168 2.64 -13.49 -22.85
CA GLY A 168 3.68 -13.34 -23.87
C GLY A 168 3.35 -12.23 -24.87
N TRP A 169 2.15 -12.25 -25.46
CA TRP A 169 1.70 -11.21 -26.39
C TRP A 169 1.62 -9.83 -25.74
N VAL A 170 1.04 -9.72 -24.55
CA VAL A 170 0.99 -8.45 -23.79
C VAL A 170 2.40 -7.93 -23.49
N LYS A 171 3.29 -8.81 -23.01
CA LYS A 171 4.67 -8.44 -22.71
C LYS A 171 5.38 -7.92 -23.96
N LYS A 172 5.15 -8.56 -25.10
CA LYS A 172 5.70 -8.12 -26.38
C LYS A 172 5.18 -6.73 -26.78
N LEU A 173 3.87 -6.50 -26.69
CA LEU A 173 3.28 -5.18 -27.00
C LEU A 173 3.90 -4.07 -26.13
N ILE A 174 4.13 -4.34 -24.84
CA ILE A 174 4.76 -3.39 -23.93
C ILE A 174 6.25 -3.16 -24.31
N GLN A 175 6.99 -4.22 -24.62
CA GLN A 175 8.40 -4.14 -25.02
C GLN A 175 8.61 -3.37 -26.33
N GLU A 176 7.68 -3.50 -27.27
CA GLU A 176 7.70 -2.79 -28.54
C GLU A 176 7.11 -1.37 -28.44
N HIS A 177 6.75 -0.92 -27.23
CA HIS A 177 6.18 0.40 -26.96
C HIS A 177 4.91 0.70 -27.75
N HIS A 178 4.05 -0.31 -27.97
CA HIS A 178 2.71 -0.09 -28.50
C HIS A 178 1.86 0.70 -27.51
N GLY A 179 0.76 1.28 -28.01
CA GLY A 179 -0.15 2.04 -27.16
C GLY A 179 -0.86 1.15 -26.15
N VAL A 180 -1.27 1.72 -25.01
CA VAL A 180 -2.12 0.99 -24.05
C VAL A 180 -3.44 0.54 -24.69
N GLY A 181 -3.89 1.23 -25.73
CA GLY A 181 -5.04 0.85 -26.54
C GLY A 181 -4.89 -0.52 -27.19
N ASP A 182 -3.72 -0.82 -27.76
CA ASP A 182 -3.45 -2.10 -28.44
C ASP A 182 -3.47 -3.27 -27.46
N VAL A 183 -2.95 -3.06 -26.24
CA VAL A 183 -3.02 -4.06 -25.15
C VAL A 183 -4.47 -4.29 -24.72
N VAL A 184 -5.26 -3.23 -24.69
CA VAL A 184 -6.67 -3.28 -24.31
C VAL A 184 -7.51 -3.92 -25.42
N ASP A 185 -7.23 -3.64 -26.69
CA ASP A 185 -7.86 -4.27 -27.86
C ASP A 185 -7.61 -5.78 -27.84
N LEU A 186 -6.37 -6.20 -27.55
CA LEU A 186 -6.05 -7.61 -27.38
C LEU A 186 -6.91 -8.28 -26.27
N LEU A 187 -7.12 -7.61 -25.13
CA LEU A 187 -8.00 -8.14 -24.08
C LEU A 187 -9.47 -8.22 -24.52
N VAL A 188 -9.93 -7.30 -25.37
CA VAL A 188 -11.29 -7.33 -25.93
C VAL A 188 -11.43 -8.48 -26.92
N ASP A 189 -10.45 -8.69 -27.80
CA ASP A 189 -10.43 -9.80 -28.75
C ASP A 189 -10.47 -11.15 -28.04
N MET A 190 -9.78 -11.28 -26.91
CA MET A 190 -9.88 -12.44 -26.04
C MET A 190 -11.29 -12.68 -25.48
N ASP A 191 -11.97 -11.61 -25.05
CA ASP A 191 -13.34 -11.72 -24.53
C ASP A 191 -14.31 -12.13 -25.63
N CYS A 192 -14.12 -11.63 -26.86
CA CYS A 192 -14.89 -12.03 -28.04
C CYS A 192 -14.78 -13.53 -28.32
N VAL A 193 -13.58 -14.10 -28.17
CA VAL A 193 -13.39 -15.56 -28.26
C VAL A 193 -13.72 -16.28 -26.95
N GLY A 194 -14.40 -15.63 -26.01
CA GLY A 194 -14.96 -16.15 -24.76
C GLY A 194 -13.98 -16.57 -23.67
N LEU A 195 -12.69 -16.17 -23.78
CA LEU A 195 -11.72 -16.37 -22.71
C LEU A 195 -12.09 -15.63 -21.42
N ARG A 196 -13.01 -14.65 -21.53
CA ARG A 196 -13.52 -13.81 -20.44
C ARG A 196 -12.39 -13.39 -19.50
N PRO A 197 -11.48 -12.50 -19.95
CA PRO A 197 -10.41 -11.99 -19.11
C PRO A 197 -11.01 -11.23 -17.92
N GLY A 198 -11.24 -11.94 -16.83
CA GLY A 198 -11.70 -11.37 -15.58
C GLY A 198 -10.59 -10.56 -14.90
N PHE A 199 -10.88 -10.08 -13.69
CA PHE A 199 -9.94 -9.26 -12.93
C PHE A 199 -8.53 -9.87 -12.78
N SER A 200 -8.41 -11.19 -12.65
CA SER A 200 -7.13 -11.92 -12.62
C SER A 200 -6.21 -11.59 -13.81
N MET A 201 -6.77 -11.47 -15.02
CA MET A 201 -5.99 -11.10 -16.20
C MET A 201 -5.53 -9.64 -16.12
N ILE A 202 -6.41 -8.74 -15.70
CA ILE A 202 -6.07 -7.33 -15.54
C ILE A 202 -4.96 -7.14 -14.49
N GLU A 203 -5.02 -7.84 -13.35
CA GLU A 203 -3.94 -7.86 -12.35
C GLU A 203 -2.60 -8.32 -12.94
N LYS A 204 -2.64 -9.31 -13.84
CA LYS A 204 -1.45 -9.83 -14.50
C LYS A 204 -0.86 -8.81 -15.47
N VAL A 205 -1.68 -8.13 -16.28
CA VAL A 205 -1.23 -7.06 -17.17
C VAL A 205 -0.67 -5.87 -16.38
N ILE A 206 -1.33 -5.46 -15.29
CA ILE A 206 -0.81 -4.43 -14.38
C ILE A 206 0.57 -4.85 -13.85
N SER A 207 0.71 -6.11 -13.41
CA SER A 207 2.00 -6.62 -12.93
C SER A 207 3.07 -6.64 -14.02
N LEU A 208 2.73 -6.97 -15.27
CA LEU A 208 3.67 -6.95 -16.38
C LEU A 208 4.22 -5.54 -16.65
N TYR A 209 3.34 -4.53 -16.76
CA TYR A 209 3.79 -3.14 -16.87
C TYR A 209 4.68 -2.73 -15.69
N TRP A 210 4.30 -3.13 -14.48
CA TRP A 210 5.02 -2.78 -13.26
C TRP A 210 6.41 -3.41 -13.19
N GLU A 211 6.53 -4.70 -13.54
CA GLU A 211 7.78 -5.47 -13.57
C GLU A 211 8.73 -4.97 -14.66
N MET A 212 8.20 -4.44 -15.77
CA MET A 212 8.98 -3.82 -16.84
C MET A 212 9.40 -2.37 -16.55
N GLY A 213 8.98 -1.80 -15.40
CA GLY A 213 9.30 -0.42 -15.02
C GLY A 213 8.44 0.65 -15.71
N GLU A 214 7.49 0.24 -16.55
CA GLU A 214 6.54 1.11 -17.26
C GLU A 214 5.36 1.51 -16.37
N LYS A 215 5.65 2.15 -15.23
CA LYS A 215 4.64 2.52 -14.21
C LYS A 215 3.56 3.45 -14.76
N GLU A 216 3.95 4.37 -15.63
CA GLU A 216 3.03 5.34 -16.23
C GLU A 216 2.18 4.68 -17.33
N GLY A 217 2.74 3.66 -17.99
CA GLY A 217 2.00 2.74 -18.84
C GLY A 217 0.94 1.97 -18.04
N ALA A 218 1.27 1.47 -16.85
CA ALA A 218 0.30 0.80 -15.98
C ALA A 218 -0.85 1.72 -15.56
N VAL A 219 -0.56 2.98 -15.20
CA VAL A 219 -1.58 3.99 -14.89
C VAL A 219 -2.48 4.25 -16.10
N SER A 220 -1.90 4.45 -17.27
CA SER A 220 -2.63 4.71 -18.51
C SER A 220 -3.48 3.51 -18.94
N PHE A 221 -2.96 2.29 -18.74
CA PHE A 221 -3.68 1.05 -18.99
C PHE A 221 -4.92 0.94 -18.10
N VAL A 222 -4.79 1.16 -16.78
CA VAL A 222 -5.96 1.13 -15.89
C VAL A 222 -6.95 2.25 -16.21
N GLU A 223 -6.46 3.44 -16.57
CA GLU A 223 -7.32 4.55 -17.02
C GLU A 223 -8.17 4.12 -18.23
N GLU A 224 -7.55 3.45 -19.21
CA GLU A 224 -8.23 2.99 -20.42
C GLU A 224 -9.19 1.83 -20.17
N VAL A 225 -8.82 0.87 -19.30
CA VAL A 225 -9.70 -0.23 -18.85
C VAL A 225 -10.97 0.33 -18.21
N LEU A 226 -10.84 1.34 -17.33
CA LEU A 226 -11.99 2.00 -16.71
C LEU A 226 -12.82 2.81 -17.72
N ARG A 227 -12.17 3.47 -18.69
CA ARG A 227 -12.84 4.27 -19.72
C ARG A 227 -13.69 3.40 -20.65
N ARG A 228 -13.18 2.23 -21.05
CA ARG A 228 -13.89 1.29 -21.93
C ARG A 228 -14.89 0.40 -21.18
N GLY A 229 -14.83 0.38 -19.85
CA GLY A 229 -15.73 -0.43 -19.03
C GLY A 229 -15.55 -1.93 -19.26
N ILE A 230 -14.34 -2.37 -19.60
CA ILE A 230 -14.03 -3.80 -19.82
C ILE A 230 -14.39 -4.54 -18.54
N THR A 231 -15.29 -5.49 -18.71
CA THR A 231 -16.29 -5.96 -17.76
C THR A 231 -15.82 -6.18 -16.32
N HIS A 232 -16.50 -5.47 -15.41
CA HIS A 232 -16.70 -5.83 -14.00
C HIS A 232 -17.98 -6.66 -13.78
N ALA A 233 -18.53 -7.27 -14.83
CA ALA A 233 -19.81 -7.98 -14.78
C ALA A 233 -19.65 -9.41 -14.24
N ASN A 234 -19.32 -9.52 -12.95
CA ASN A 234 -19.84 -10.59 -12.12
C ASN A 234 -20.55 -9.91 -10.94
N GLU A 235 -21.82 -9.57 -11.14
CA GLU A 235 -22.75 -9.25 -10.04
C GLU A 235 -23.04 -10.48 -9.13
N GLU A 236 -22.33 -11.60 -9.32
CA GLU A 236 -22.50 -12.82 -8.53
C GLU A 236 -21.41 -13.09 -7.49
N ASP A 237 -20.42 -12.22 -7.30
CA ASP A 237 -19.55 -12.30 -6.12
C ASP A 237 -20.12 -11.43 -4.99
N LYS A 238 -21.10 -11.98 -4.25
CA LYS A 238 -21.72 -11.43 -3.03
C LYS A 238 -20.76 -11.27 -1.84
N GLU A 239 -19.47 -11.14 -2.09
CA GLU A 239 -18.44 -11.05 -1.07
C GLU A 239 -17.54 -9.87 -1.44
N GLY A 240 -17.87 -8.70 -0.89
CA GLY A 240 -17.28 -7.38 -1.19
C GLY A 240 -15.81 -7.19 -0.83
N HIS A 241 -14.96 -8.16 -1.18
CA HIS A 241 -13.55 -8.23 -0.82
C HIS A 241 -12.59 -8.42 -2.00
N LYS A 242 -13.06 -8.57 -3.24
CA LYS A 242 -12.17 -8.62 -4.41
C LYS A 242 -11.92 -7.21 -4.93
N GLY A 243 -10.66 -6.79 -4.91
CA GLY A 243 -10.22 -5.50 -5.42
C GLY A 243 -10.49 -5.35 -6.92
N GLY A 244 -10.42 -4.14 -7.43
CA GLY A 244 -10.41 -3.91 -8.88
C GLY A 244 -9.10 -3.29 -9.36
N PRO A 245 -9.00 -2.98 -10.66
CA PRO A 245 -7.79 -2.49 -11.30
C PRO A 245 -7.18 -1.29 -10.60
N THR A 246 -8.01 -0.34 -10.16
CA THR A 246 -7.55 0.85 -9.46
C THR A 246 -6.96 0.49 -8.10
N GLY A 247 -7.71 -0.29 -7.32
CA GLY A 247 -7.28 -0.73 -5.99
C GLY A 247 -6.00 -1.57 -6.02
N TYR A 248 -5.85 -2.43 -7.02
CA TYR A 248 -4.65 -3.26 -7.21
C TYR A 248 -3.42 -2.42 -7.56
N LEU A 249 -3.56 -1.49 -8.50
CA LEU A 249 -2.47 -0.59 -8.89
C LEU A 249 -2.02 0.29 -7.71
N ALA A 250 -2.99 0.87 -6.98
CA ALA A 250 -2.70 1.63 -5.77
C ALA A 250 -2.03 0.77 -4.68
N TRP A 251 -2.42 -0.50 -4.56
CA TRP A 251 -1.77 -1.44 -3.64
C TRP A 251 -0.33 -1.76 -4.06
N LYS A 252 -0.06 -1.97 -5.36
CA LYS A 252 1.29 -2.16 -5.90
C LYS A 252 2.19 -0.97 -5.57
N MET A 253 1.74 0.26 -5.85
CA MET A 253 2.43 1.51 -5.46
C MET A 253 2.74 1.55 -3.96
N MET A 254 1.74 1.26 -3.12
CA MET A 254 1.88 1.23 -1.66
C MET A 254 2.88 0.15 -1.20
N SER A 255 2.93 -1.01 -1.86
CA SER A 255 3.84 -2.11 -1.49
C SER A 255 5.32 -1.76 -1.71
N GLU A 256 5.59 -0.86 -2.65
CA GLU A 256 6.93 -0.30 -2.93
C GLU A 256 7.27 0.92 -2.07
N GLY A 257 6.31 1.41 -1.27
CA GLY A 257 6.47 2.58 -0.41
C GLY A 257 6.11 3.91 -1.07
N ASP A 258 5.60 3.92 -2.30
CA ASP A 258 5.09 5.13 -2.94
C ASP A 258 3.62 5.38 -2.56
N TYR A 259 3.43 5.84 -1.32
CA TYR A 259 2.10 6.08 -0.77
C TYR A 259 1.41 7.29 -1.41
N ARG A 260 2.18 8.36 -1.67
CA ARG A 260 1.63 9.61 -2.22
C ARG A 260 1.11 9.41 -3.64
N SER A 261 1.81 8.67 -4.50
CA SER A 261 1.30 8.39 -5.84
C SER A 261 0.08 7.48 -5.81
N ALA A 262 0.01 6.51 -4.89
CA ALA A 262 -1.18 5.68 -4.70
C ALA A 262 -2.43 6.53 -4.35
N VAL A 263 -2.27 7.51 -3.47
CA VAL A 263 -3.35 8.46 -3.10
C VAL A 263 -3.77 9.31 -4.30
N ARG A 264 -2.80 9.92 -4.99
CA ARG A 264 -3.06 10.77 -6.16
C ARG A 264 -3.71 10.01 -7.31
N LEU A 265 -3.35 8.75 -7.53
CA LEU A 265 -3.93 7.90 -8.57
C LEU A 265 -5.45 7.79 -8.41
N VAL A 266 -5.90 7.40 -7.22
CA VAL A 266 -7.34 7.18 -6.95
C VAL A 266 -8.12 8.49 -7.03
N ILE A 267 -7.55 9.57 -6.49
CA ILE A 267 -8.15 10.91 -6.58
C ILE A 267 -8.27 11.37 -8.03
N ARG A 268 -7.18 11.27 -8.81
CA ARG A 268 -7.16 11.65 -10.22
C ARG A 268 -8.21 10.89 -11.01
N PHE A 269 -8.31 9.57 -10.83
CA PHE A 269 -9.30 8.78 -11.56
C PHE A 269 -10.74 9.21 -11.24
N ARG A 270 -11.06 9.43 -9.97
CA ARG A 270 -12.38 9.93 -9.57
C ARG A 270 -12.67 11.33 -10.11
N GLU A 271 -11.70 12.24 -10.04
CA GLU A 271 -11.84 13.61 -10.55
C GLU A 271 -11.95 13.69 -12.08
N SER A 272 -11.32 12.74 -12.80
CA SER A 272 -11.47 12.56 -14.25
C SER A 272 -12.82 11.96 -14.66
N GLY A 273 -13.74 11.74 -13.71
CA GLY A 273 -15.06 11.16 -13.97
C GLY A 273 -15.08 9.64 -14.14
N LEU A 274 -13.96 8.96 -13.88
CA LEU A 274 -13.93 7.50 -13.83
C LEU A 274 -14.58 7.02 -12.52
N LYS A 275 -14.98 5.75 -12.50
CA LYS A 275 -15.62 5.11 -11.35
C LYS A 275 -14.67 4.09 -10.73
N PRO A 276 -13.64 4.53 -9.99
CA PRO A 276 -12.76 3.60 -9.29
C PRO A 276 -13.55 2.83 -8.23
N GLU A 277 -13.09 1.62 -7.92
CA GLU A 277 -13.86 0.70 -7.08
C GLU A 277 -13.84 1.15 -5.62
N VAL A 278 -14.89 0.83 -4.83
CA VAL A 278 -14.98 1.26 -3.41
C VAL A 278 -13.74 0.84 -2.60
N TYR A 279 -13.20 -0.35 -2.89
CA TYR A 279 -11.98 -0.86 -2.26
C TYR A 279 -10.73 -0.01 -2.58
N SER A 280 -10.66 0.62 -3.75
CA SER A 280 -9.53 1.48 -4.13
C SER A 280 -9.40 2.70 -3.21
N TYR A 281 -10.51 3.32 -2.81
CA TYR A 281 -10.50 4.40 -1.84
C TYR A 281 -10.00 3.94 -0.47
N LEU A 282 -10.37 2.72 -0.04
CA LEU A 282 -9.89 2.14 1.22
C LEU A 282 -8.38 1.89 1.20
N ILE A 283 -7.84 1.46 0.05
CA ILE A 283 -6.39 1.34 -0.16
C ILE A 283 -5.72 2.72 -0.12
N ALA A 284 -6.27 3.72 -0.82
CA ALA A 284 -5.74 5.08 -0.79
C ALA A 284 -5.76 5.69 0.62
N MET A 285 -6.84 5.51 1.39
CA MET A 285 -6.89 5.93 2.80
C MET A 285 -5.80 5.24 3.63
N THR A 286 -5.54 3.96 3.38
CA THR A 286 -4.44 3.24 4.04
C THR A 286 -3.07 3.81 3.64
N ALA A 287 -2.91 4.22 2.39
CA ALA A 287 -1.71 4.90 1.91
C ALA A 287 -1.52 6.27 2.59
N VAL A 288 -2.58 7.07 2.78
CA VAL A 288 -2.53 8.34 3.56
C VAL A 288 -1.98 8.09 4.97
N VAL A 289 -2.49 7.07 5.67
CA VAL A 289 -2.01 6.73 7.03
C VAL A 289 -0.52 6.36 7.02
N LYS A 290 -0.07 5.57 6.04
CA LYS A 290 1.33 5.18 5.91
C LYS A 290 2.23 6.38 5.60
N GLU A 291 1.81 7.26 4.70
CA GLU A 291 2.53 8.48 4.35
C GLU A 291 2.68 9.39 5.58
N LEU A 292 1.60 9.67 6.30
CA LEU A 292 1.64 10.47 7.53
C LEU A 292 2.55 9.85 8.60
N ASN A 293 2.59 8.53 8.70
CA ASN A 293 3.49 7.85 9.63
C ASN A 293 4.97 8.00 9.25
N GLU A 294 5.32 7.83 7.97
CA GLU A 294 6.69 8.06 7.48
C GLU A 294 7.09 9.52 7.61
N PHE A 295 6.18 10.44 7.27
CA PHE A 295 6.35 11.87 7.49
C PHE A 295 6.61 12.20 8.96
N ALA A 296 5.83 11.64 9.89
CA ALA A 296 6.04 11.83 11.33
C ALA A 296 7.38 11.24 11.82
N LYS A 297 7.88 10.16 11.20
CA LYS A 297 9.22 9.61 11.49
C LYS A 297 10.32 10.52 10.96
N ALA A 298 10.16 11.05 9.74
CA ALA A 298 11.10 11.98 9.12
C ALA A 298 11.23 13.27 9.95
N LEU A 299 10.10 13.88 10.34
CA LEU A 299 10.08 15.05 11.21
C LEU A 299 10.76 14.81 12.57
N ARG A 300 10.59 13.62 13.15
CA ARG A 300 11.28 13.24 14.39
C ARG A 300 12.79 13.17 14.23
N LYS A 301 13.27 12.60 13.12
CA LYS A 301 14.71 12.55 12.80
C LYS A 301 15.26 13.96 12.59
N LEU A 302 14.55 14.81 11.84
CA LEU A 302 14.91 16.20 11.58
C LEU A 302 15.03 17.01 12.89
N LYS A 303 14.03 16.94 13.77
CA LYS A 303 14.07 17.56 15.11
C LYS A 303 15.21 17.01 15.98
N GLY A 304 15.61 15.75 15.77
CA GLY A 304 16.77 15.14 16.41
C GLY A 304 18.08 15.79 15.96
N PHE A 305 18.26 15.99 14.66
CA PHE A 305 19.46 16.61 14.09
C PHE A 305 19.62 18.07 14.51
N ALA A 306 18.52 18.83 14.56
CA ALA A 306 18.50 20.20 15.06
C ALA A 306 18.97 20.26 16.53
N LYS A 307 18.50 19.37 17.40
CA LYS A 307 18.92 19.29 18.81
C LYS A 307 20.40 18.95 19.00
N THR A 308 20.99 18.20 18.08
CA THR A 308 22.42 17.87 18.10
C THR A 308 23.29 18.95 17.45
N GLY A 309 22.70 20.01 16.91
CA GLY A 309 23.41 21.09 16.19
C GLY A 309 23.99 20.65 14.84
N LEU A 310 23.51 19.54 14.27
CA LEU A 310 23.98 19.01 12.98
C LEU A 310 23.29 19.71 11.79
N VAL A 311 22.12 20.30 12.05
CA VAL A 311 21.34 21.12 11.10
C VAL A 311 20.95 22.40 11.84
N THR A 312 20.84 23.52 11.13
CA THR A 312 20.26 24.76 11.64
C THR A 312 18.82 24.52 12.10
N GLU A 313 18.32 25.33 13.05
CA GLU A 313 16.90 25.27 13.40
C GLU A 313 16.05 25.50 12.14
N LEU A 314 14.92 24.79 12.03
CA LEU A 314 13.98 24.97 10.93
C LEU A 314 13.51 26.42 10.92
N ASP A 315 13.59 27.06 9.76
CA ASP A 315 13.07 28.40 9.61
C ASP A 315 11.53 28.40 9.50
N LEU A 316 10.94 29.58 9.36
CA LEU A 316 9.48 29.71 9.27
C LEU A 316 8.93 29.07 7.99
N GLU A 317 9.69 29.09 6.89
CA GLU A 317 9.28 28.55 5.59
C GLU A 317 9.25 27.01 5.64
N ASP A 318 10.28 26.39 6.22
CA ASP A 318 10.34 24.94 6.46
C ASP A 318 9.15 24.46 7.30
N VAL A 319 8.78 25.22 8.35
CA VAL A 319 7.64 24.89 9.19
C VAL A 319 6.34 24.96 8.39
N GLU A 320 6.10 26.06 7.66
CA GLU A 320 4.90 26.22 6.82
C GLU A 320 4.79 25.10 5.77
N LEU A 321 5.89 24.73 5.11
CA LEU A 321 5.89 23.64 4.13
C LEU A 321 5.52 22.30 4.77
N THR A 322 6.03 22.02 5.97
CA THR A 322 5.70 20.77 6.68
C THR A 322 4.23 20.73 7.15
N GLU A 323 3.69 21.85 7.59
CA GLU A 323 2.29 21.96 8.00
C GLU A 323 1.35 21.85 6.80
N GLN A 324 1.67 22.53 5.69
CA GLN A 324 0.90 22.44 4.44
C GLN A 324 0.87 21.01 3.91
N TYR A 325 2.02 20.33 3.87
CA TYR A 325 2.10 18.94 3.42
C TYR A 325 1.21 18.00 4.24
N GLN A 326 1.22 18.16 5.57
CA GLN A 326 0.36 17.37 6.45
C GLN A 326 -1.12 17.70 6.24
N SER A 327 -1.46 18.98 6.11
CA SER A 327 -2.82 19.46 5.87
C SER A 327 -3.39 18.90 4.57
N ASP A 328 -2.61 18.93 3.48
CA ASP A 328 -3.01 18.39 2.18
C ASP A 328 -3.32 16.88 2.27
N LEU A 329 -2.47 16.10 2.96
CA LEU A 329 -2.70 14.68 3.17
C LEU A 329 -3.95 14.39 4.00
N LEU A 330 -4.22 15.20 5.03
CA LEU A 330 -5.44 15.09 5.83
C LEU A 330 -6.68 15.41 4.99
N ALA A 331 -6.62 16.44 4.16
CA ALA A 331 -7.70 16.80 3.25
C ALA A 331 -7.99 15.68 2.25
N ASP A 332 -6.94 15.06 1.69
CA ASP A 332 -7.05 13.89 0.82
C ASP A 332 -7.72 12.71 1.53
N GLY A 333 -7.30 12.39 2.76
CA GLY A 333 -7.89 11.31 3.54
C GLY A 333 -9.37 11.53 3.87
N VAL A 334 -9.76 12.76 4.22
CA VAL A 334 -11.17 13.12 4.45
C VAL A 334 -11.96 13.04 3.15
N ARG A 335 -11.42 13.56 2.04
CA ARG A 335 -12.05 13.49 0.71
C ARG A 335 -12.32 12.05 0.29
N LEU A 336 -11.33 11.18 0.40
CA LEU A 336 -11.47 9.74 0.12
C LEU A 336 -12.54 9.11 1.02
N SER A 337 -12.58 9.45 2.31
CA SER A 337 -13.57 8.92 3.24
C SER A 337 -15.01 9.28 2.84
N ASN A 338 -15.22 10.52 2.39
CA ASN A 338 -16.52 10.98 1.89
C ASN A 338 -16.93 10.21 0.64
N TRP A 339 -16.01 9.97 -0.30
CA TRP A 339 -16.32 9.17 -1.50
C TRP A 339 -16.64 7.71 -1.17
N VAL A 340 -15.97 7.09 -0.19
CA VAL A 340 -16.31 5.72 0.25
C VAL A 340 -17.69 5.69 0.89
N MET A 341 -18.06 6.70 1.69
CA MET A 341 -19.39 6.77 2.29
C MET A 341 -20.50 7.03 1.26
N GLN A 342 -20.19 7.71 0.15
CA GLN A 342 -21.13 7.97 -0.95
C GLN A 342 -21.32 6.74 -1.84
N ASP A 343 -20.23 6.07 -2.21
CA ASP A 343 -20.24 4.97 -3.19
C ASP A 343 -20.40 3.59 -2.52
N GLY A 344 -20.10 3.47 -1.23
CA GLY A 344 -20.00 2.20 -0.51
C GLY A 344 -21.22 1.85 0.34
N SER A 345 -21.22 0.61 0.84
CA SER A 345 -22.21 0.14 1.80
C SER A 345 -21.99 0.74 3.21
N PRO A 346 -23.07 1.04 3.98
CA PRO A 346 -22.96 1.43 5.38
C PRO A 346 -22.17 0.47 6.27
N SER A 347 -22.07 -0.82 5.88
CA SER A 347 -21.24 -1.80 6.59
C SER A 347 -19.74 -1.43 6.63
N LEU A 348 -19.28 -0.56 5.72
CA LEU A 348 -17.89 -0.10 5.67
C LEU A 348 -17.61 1.06 6.63
N HIS A 349 -18.63 1.74 7.20
CA HIS A 349 -18.45 2.94 8.02
C HIS A 349 -17.50 2.71 9.20
N GLY A 350 -17.63 1.57 9.89
CA GLY A 350 -16.71 1.23 10.97
C GLY A 350 -15.25 1.11 10.53
N ILE A 351 -14.99 0.68 9.29
CA ILE A 351 -13.63 0.61 8.74
C ILE A 351 -13.14 1.99 8.27
N ILE A 352 -14.04 2.84 7.76
CA ILE A 352 -13.71 4.22 7.38
C ILE A 352 -13.29 5.04 8.61
N HIS A 353 -14.08 5.00 9.69
CA HIS A 353 -13.75 5.71 10.93
C HIS A 353 -12.47 5.18 11.59
N GLU A 354 -12.19 3.87 11.50
CA GLU A 354 -10.91 3.31 11.97
C GLU A 354 -9.72 3.88 11.19
N ARG A 355 -9.83 4.01 9.86
CA ARG A 355 -8.78 4.60 9.03
C ARG A 355 -8.60 6.10 9.30
N LEU A 356 -9.69 6.84 9.47
CA LEU A 356 -9.64 8.25 9.86
C LEU A 356 -9.01 8.43 11.25
N LEU A 357 -9.35 7.56 12.21
CA LEU A 357 -8.73 7.55 13.54
C LEU A 357 -7.21 7.36 13.43
N ALA A 358 -6.77 6.34 12.67
CA ALA A 358 -5.35 6.08 12.45
C ALA A 358 -4.64 7.28 11.79
N MET A 359 -5.29 7.91 10.80
CA MET A 359 -4.79 9.09 10.11
C MET A 359 -4.57 10.26 11.09
N TYR A 360 -5.58 10.62 11.88
CA TYR A 360 -5.47 11.70 12.86
C TYR A 360 -4.47 11.39 13.98
N ILE A 361 -4.35 10.13 14.40
CA ILE A 361 -3.30 9.69 15.34
C ILE A 361 -1.90 9.94 14.75
N CYS A 362 -1.66 9.56 13.48
CA CYS A 362 -0.38 9.76 12.82
C CYS A 362 -0.04 11.25 12.64
N ALA A 363 -1.04 12.08 12.34
CA ALA A 363 -0.88 13.53 12.28
C ALA A 363 -0.72 14.18 13.66
N GLY A 364 -1.19 13.53 14.72
CA GLY A 364 -1.20 14.08 16.07
C GLY A 364 -2.37 15.02 16.33
N HIS A 365 -3.50 14.86 15.63
CA HIS A 365 -4.72 15.67 15.78
C HIS A 365 -5.66 15.02 16.80
N GLY A 366 -5.58 15.45 18.07
CA GLY A 366 -6.25 14.78 19.18
C GLY A 366 -7.78 14.91 19.15
N ILE A 367 -8.29 16.10 18.85
CA ILE A 367 -9.74 16.38 18.86
C ILE A 367 -10.45 15.56 17.78
N GLU A 368 -9.90 15.54 16.57
CA GLU A 368 -10.45 14.81 15.44
C GLU A 368 -10.33 13.30 15.65
N ALA A 369 -9.22 12.82 16.23
CA ALA A 369 -9.08 11.42 16.62
C ALA A 369 -10.10 11.00 17.68
N GLU A 370 -10.33 11.83 18.70
CA GLU A 370 -11.36 11.59 19.72
C GLU A 370 -12.75 11.56 19.10
N ARG A 371 -13.05 12.46 18.16
CA ARG A 371 -14.30 12.40 17.40
C ARG A 371 -14.46 11.06 16.68
N GLN A 372 -13.42 10.55 16.00
CA GLN A 372 -13.53 9.27 15.31
C GLN A 372 -13.76 8.08 16.26
N LEU A 373 -13.23 8.10 17.48
CA LEU A 373 -13.56 7.08 18.50
C LEU A 373 -15.07 7.07 18.81
N TRP A 374 -15.71 8.24 18.88
CA TRP A 374 -17.15 8.35 19.08
C TRP A 374 -17.94 7.88 17.86
N GLU A 375 -17.55 8.28 16.65
CA GLU A 375 -18.22 7.85 15.42
C GLU A 375 -18.15 6.31 15.26
N MET A 376 -17.00 5.69 15.57
CA MET A 376 -16.86 4.23 15.59
C MET A 376 -17.87 3.57 16.54
N LYS A 377 -18.02 4.12 17.75
CA LYS A 377 -18.98 3.62 18.73
C LYS A 377 -20.43 3.75 18.25
N LEU A 378 -20.77 4.86 17.58
CA LEU A 378 -22.11 5.08 17.01
C LEU A 378 -22.46 4.06 15.92
N VAL A 379 -21.48 3.64 15.12
CA VAL A 379 -21.66 2.59 14.10
C VAL A 379 -21.46 1.17 14.65
N GLY A 380 -21.42 1.00 15.97
CA GLY A 380 -21.37 -0.29 16.64
C GLY A 380 -20.00 -0.99 16.61
N LYS A 381 -18.92 -0.26 16.35
CA LYS A 381 -17.55 -0.78 16.34
C LYS A 381 -16.73 -0.20 17.49
N GLU A 382 -16.23 -1.06 18.37
CA GLU A 382 -15.38 -0.62 19.48
C GLU A 382 -13.91 -0.55 19.02
N ALA A 383 -13.25 0.57 19.32
CA ALA A 383 -11.81 0.71 19.10
C ALA A 383 -11.00 -0.01 20.19
N ASP A 384 -9.79 -0.45 19.83
CA ASP A 384 -8.86 -1.07 20.78
C ASP A 384 -8.54 -0.10 21.94
N GLY A 385 -8.39 -0.64 23.15
CA GLY A 385 -8.05 0.12 24.36
C GLY A 385 -6.77 0.95 24.19
N ASP A 386 -5.80 0.42 23.44
CA ASP A 386 -4.53 1.09 23.17
C ASP A 386 -4.70 2.35 22.30
N LEU A 387 -5.69 2.36 21.39
CA LEU A 387 -5.99 3.54 20.58
C LEU A 387 -6.54 4.68 21.44
N TYR A 388 -7.40 4.39 22.41
CA TYR A 388 -7.88 5.39 23.37
C TYR A 388 -6.73 5.99 24.19
N ASP A 389 -5.78 5.17 24.65
CA ASP A 389 -4.61 5.63 25.40
C ASP A 389 -3.73 6.57 24.56
N ILE A 390 -3.56 6.25 23.27
CA ILE A 390 -2.81 7.08 22.33
C ILE A 390 -3.51 8.42 22.10
N VAL A 391 -4.82 8.41 21.84
CA VAL A 391 -5.60 9.66 21.65
C VAL A 391 -5.57 10.51 22.92
N LEU A 392 -5.71 9.89 24.10
CA LEU A 392 -5.58 10.58 25.39
C LEU A 392 -4.22 11.29 25.52
N ALA A 393 -3.13 10.62 25.16
CA ALA A 393 -1.80 11.21 25.21
C ALA A 393 -1.62 12.36 24.20
N ILE A 394 -2.22 12.26 23.01
CA ILE A 394 -2.19 13.33 22.00
C ILE A 394 -2.95 14.56 22.51
N CYS A 395 -4.19 14.40 22.95
CA CYS A 395 -5.01 15.48 23.54
C CYS A 395 -4.29 16.16 24.71
N ALA A 396 -3.68 15.37 25.59
CA ALA A 396 -2.89 15.90 26.72
C ALA A 396 -1.68 16.71 26.23
N SER A 397 -1.00 16.26 25.17
CA SER A 397 0.14 16.99 24.59
C SER A 397 -0.23 18.31 23.92
N GLN A 398 -1.51 18.50 23.59
CA GLN A 398 -2.08 19.71 23.00
C GLN A 398 -2.81 20.59 24.03
N LYS A 399 -2.87 20.14 25.29
CA LYS A 399 -3.65 20.78 26.37
C LYS A 399 -5.16 20.84 26.10
N GLU A 400 -5.69 19.85 25.42
CA GLU A 400 -7.12 19.73 25.14
C GLU A 400 -7.88 19.18 26.37
N ALA A 401 -8.11 20.06 27.36
CA ALA A 401 -8.66 19.69 28.65
C ALA A 401 -10.04 19.00 28.56
N ASN A 402 -10.91 19.47 27.66
CA ASN A 402 -12.25 18.92 27.48
C ASN A 402 -12.24 17.50 26.91
N ALA A 403 -11.46 17.28 25.84
CA ALA A 403 -11.32 15.95 25.23
C ALA A 403 -10.63 14.98 26.21
N THR A 404 -9.59 15.46 26.89
CA THR A 404 -8.89 14.69 27.93
C THR A 404 -9.85 14.28 29.05
N ALA A 405 -10.68 15.20 29.56
CA ALA A 405 -11.68 14.89 30.60
C ALA A 405 -12.69 13.83 30.13
N ARG A 406 -13.22 13.94 28.92
CA ARG A 406 -14.14 12.93 28.34
C ARG A 406 -13.48 11.56 28.24
N LEU A 407 -12.27 11.47 27.68
CA LEU A 407 -11.53 10.22 27.57
C LEU A 407 -11.21 9.63 28.96
N LEU A 408 -10.95 10.49 29.96
CA LEU A 408 -10.67 10.06 31.31
C LEU A 408 -11.86 9.41 32.03
N THR A 409 -13.10 9.77 31.68
CA THR A 409 -14.31 9.10 32.24
C THR A 409 -14.29 7.59 32.01
N ARG A 410 -13.67 7.12 30.92
CA ARG A 410 -13.53 5.69 30.63
C ARG A 410 -12.69 4.96 31.67
N LEU A 411 -11.71 5.62 32.31
CA LEU A 411 -10.86 4.96 33.31
C LEU A 411 -11.66 4.52 34.55
N GLU A 412 -12.84 5.08 34.81
CA GLU A 412 -13.66 4.70 35.97
C GLU A 412 -14.11 3.24 35.91
N VAL A 413 -14.38 2.75 34.70
CA VAL A 413 -14.93 1.40 34.44
C VAL A 413 -13.83 0.37 34.16
N VAL A 414 -12.58 0.82 34.00
CA VAL A 414 -11.46 0.00 33.54
C VAL A 414 -10.68 -0.60 34.72
N SER A 415 -10.12 -1.81 34.51
CA SER A 415 -9.34 -2.53 35.52
C SER A 415 -8.13 -1.73 36.01
N SER A 416 -7.68 -2.02 37.24
CA SER A 416 -6.54 -1.32 37.87
C SER A 416 -5.26 -1.32 37.00
N PRO A 417 -4.81 -2.44 36.39
CA PRO A 417 -3.64 -2.45 35.52
C PRO A 417 -3.77 -1.54 34.30
N GLN A 418 -4.95 -1.54 33.67
CA GLN A 418 -5.20 -0.72 32.48
C GLN A 418 -5.33 0.76 32.86
N LYS A 419 -5.92 1.09 34.02
CA LYS A 419 -5.93 2.45 34.58
C LYS A 419 -4.52 2.99 34.79
N LYS A 420 -3.61 2.19 35.34
CA LYS A 420 -2.18 2.56 35.45
C LYS A 420 -1.57 2.84 34.08
N LYS A 421 -1.83 2.00 33.08
CA LYS A 421 -1.35 2.17 31.70
C LYS A 421 -1.83 3.50 31.10
N SER A 422 -3.13 3.78 31.17
CA SER A 422 -3.73 5.01 30.65
C SER A 422 -3.18 6.27 31.34
N LEU A 423 -2.97 6.26 32.66
CA LEU A 423 -2.35 7.37 33.39
C LEU A 423 -0.88 7.59 33.00
N SER A 424 -0.12 6.52 32.73
CA SER A 424 1.24 6.65 32.20
C SER A 424 1.26 7.29 30.80
N TRP A 425 0.30 6.94 29.93
CA TRP A 425 0.15 7.59 28.62
C TRP A 425 -0.24 9.07 28.74
N LEU A 426 -1.19 9.40 29.62
CA LEU A 426 -1.57 10.78 29.92
C LEU A 426 -0.36 11.61 30.39
N LEU A 427 0.40 11.08 31.34
CA LEU A 427 1.61 11.69 31.87
C LEU A 427 2.63 11.99 30.76
N ARG A 428 2.91 11.00 29.92
CA ARG A 428 3.84 11.14 28.79
C ARG A 428 3.34 12.14 27.75
N GLY A 429 2.02 12.20 27.53
CA GLY A 429 1.37 13.22 26.71
C GLY A 429 1.66 14.63 27.21
N TYR A 430 1.37 14.91 28.48
CA TYR A 430 1.66 16.21 29.08
C TYR A 430 3.15 16.56 29.09
N ILE A 431 4.03 15.59 29.37
CA ILE A 431 5.49 15.78 29.27
C ILE A 431 5.90 16.18 27.85
N LYS A 432 5.36 15.50 26.83
CA LYS A 432 5.65 15.78 25.41
C LYS A 432 5.17 17.17 24.99
N GLY A 433 4.00 17.60 25.45
CA GLY A 433 3.46 18.95 25.23
C GLY A 433 4.15 20.05 26.06
N GLY A 434 4.97 19.66 27.05
CA GLY A 434 5.59 20.61 27.97
C GLY A 434 4.62 21.21 28.99
N HIS A 435 3.52 20.53 29.27
CA HIS A 435 2.48 20.89 30.25
C HIS A 435 2.83 20.28 31.62
N PHE A 436 3.89 20.77 32.24
CA PHE A 436 4.50 20.12 33.41
C PHE A 436 3.67 20.23 34.70
N ASN A 437 2.73 21.17 34.81
CA ASN A 437 1.84 21.26 35.97
C ASN A 437 0.83 20.11 35.95
N GLU A 438 0.17 19.93 34.81
CA GLU A 438 -0.78 18.86 34.56
C GLU A 438 -0.10 17.47 34.64
N ALA A 439 1.15 17.38 34.18
CA ALA A 439 1.99 16.20 34.37
C ALA A 439 2.26 15.90 35.86
N ALA A 440 2.57 16.92 36.67
CA ALA A 440 2.79 16.75 38.11
C ALA A 440 1.51 16.34 38.85
N GLU A 441 0.37 16.93 38.50
CA GLU A 441 -0.94 16.52 39.01
C GLU A 441 -1.24 15.06 38.66
N THR A 442 -0.89 14.64 37.44
CA THR A 442 -1.03 13.24 37.02
C THR A 442 -0.15 12.31 37.86
N VAL A 443 1.10 12.69 38.16
CA VAL A 443 1.99 11.93 39.05
C VAL A 443 1.38 11.82 40.45
N MET A 444 0.91 12.92 41.04
CA MET A 444 0.30 12.90 42.37
C MET A 444 -0.93 12.00 42.41
N LYS A 445 -1.82 12.10 41.40
CA LYS A 445 -2.98 11.23 41.25
C LYS A 445 -2.60 9.75 41.12
N MET A 446 -1.53 9.43 40.38
CA MET A 446 -1.02 8.06 40.29
C MET A 446 -0.61 7.54 41.68
N LEU A 447 0.11 8.34 42.47
CA LEU A 447 0.54 7.96 43.82
C LEU A 447 -0.63 7.76 44.78
N GLU A 448 -1.64 8.64 44.72
CA GLU A 448 -2.89 8.51 45.50
C GLU A 448 -3.63 7.20 45.20
N LEU A 449 -3.57 6.73 43.95
CA LEU A 449 -4.15 5.46 43.51
C LEU A 449 -3.23 4.25 43.76
N GLY A 450 -2.08 4.43 44.39
CA GLY A 450 -1.09 3.36 44.63
C GLY A 450 -0.29 2.96 43.39
N PHE A 451 -0.29 3.79 42.35
CA PHE A 451 0.48 3.57 41.13
C PHE A 451 1.78 4.39 41.14
N TYR A 452 2.89 3.71 40.89
CA TYR A 452 4.21 4.33 40.86
C TYR A 452 4.64 4.61 39.41
N PRO A 453 4.83 5.89 39.02
CA PRO A 453 5.33 6.23 37.70
C PRO A 453 6.80 5.82 37.51
N GLU A 454 7.21 5.63 36.26
CA GLU A 454 8.60 5.27 35.94
C GLU A 454 9.57 6.38 36.33
N TYR A 455 10.85 6.02 36.56
CA TYR A 455 11.87 6.97 36.99
C TYR A 455 12.07 8.10 35.98
N LEU A 456 12.15 7.76 34.68
CA LEU A 456 12.36 8.73 33.62
C LEU A 456 11.20 9.73 33.52
N ASP A 457 9.96 9.26 33.68
CA ASP A 457 8.78 10.12 33.66
C ASP A 457 8.82 11.12 34.84
N ARG A 458 9.12 10.65 36.06
CA ARG A 458 9.29 11.51 37.24
C ARG A 458 10.40 12.55 37.06
N ALA A 459 11.56 12.11 36.58
CA ALA A 459 12.71 12.98 36.34
C ALA A 459 12.39 14.06 35.30
N ALA A 460 11.68 13.71 34.24
CA ALA A 460 11.26 14.65 33.20
C ALA A 460 10.31 15.74 33.74
N VAL A 461 9.33 15.37 34.58
CA VAL A 461 8.43 16.35 35.22
C VAL A 461 9.18 17.29 36.13
N LEU A 462 10.02 16.76 37.04
CA LEU A 462 10.82 17.57 37.97
C LEU A 462 11.75 18.53 37.22
N GLN A 463 12.43 18.05 36.18
CA GLN A 463 13.32 18.87 35.37
C GLN A 463 12.54 19.95 34.60
N GLY A 464 11.37 19.60 34.06
CA GLY A 464 10.49 20.53 33.34
C GLY A 464 9.99 21.67 34.21
N LEU A 465 9.46 21.35 35.40
CA LEU A 465 9.04 22.34 36.40
C LEU A 465 10.21 23.20 36.87
N ARG A 466 11.37 22.60 37.16
CA ARG A 466 12.56 23.32 37.61
C ARG A 466 13.05 24.35 36.59
N LYS A 467 13.07 24.01 35.29
CA LYS A 467 13.44 24.95 34.22
C LYS A 467 12.50 26.15 34.13
N ARG A 468 11.26 26.00 34.60
CA ARG A 468 10.21 27.02 34.53
C ARG A 468 9.77 27.50 35.92
N ILE A 469 10.62 27.35 36.93
CA ILE A 469 10.25 27.60 38.34
C ILE A 469 9.87 29.07 38.63
N HIS A 470 10.34 29.99 37.80
CA HIS A 470 10.03 31.42 37.89
C HIS A 470 8.62 31.78 37.37
N GLN A 471 7.97 30.88 36.61
CA GLN A 471 6.59 31.09 36.16
C GLN A 471 5.63 30.88 37.33
N TYR A 472 4.55 31.67 37.35
CA TYR A 472 3.54 31.63 38.40
C TYR A 472 2.94 30.22 38.57
N GLY A 473 2.76 29.76 39.80
CA GLY A 473 2.21 28.43 40.15
C GLY A 473 3.21 27.28 40.13
N ASN A 474 4.26 27.32 39.29
CA ASN A 474 5.18 26.18 39.12
C ASN A 474 5.99 25.84 40.37
N LEU A 475 6.34 26.83 41.20
CA LEU A 475 7.07 26.60 42.45
C LEU A 475 6.22 25.81 43.46
N ASP A 476 4.94 26.16 43.60
CA ASP A 476 4.03 25.47 44.52
C ASP A 476 3.82 24.02 44.07
N THR A 477 3.52 23.82 42.79
CA THR A 477 3.39 22.49 42.19
C THR A 477 4.67 21.67 42.33
N TYR A 478 5.85 22.28 42.14
CA TYR A 478 7.13 21.61 42.33
C TYR A 478 7.32 21.15 43.78
N ILE A 479 7.03 22.00 44.75
CA ILE A 479 7.14 21.66 46.18
C ILE A 479 6.17 20.55 46.55
N ARG A 480 4.91 20.64 46.11
CA ARG A 480 3.88 19.59 46.34
C ARG A 480 4.33 18.26 45.73
N LEU A 481 4.81 18.27 44.50
CA LEU A 481 5.32 17.07 43.82
C LEU A 481 6.51 16.45 44.56
N CYS A 482 7.51 17.26 44.97
CA CYS A 482 8.64 16.78 45.75
C CYS A 482 8.19 16.11 47.05
N LYS A 483 7.25 16.74 47.77
CA LYS A 483 6.68 16.18 49.00
C LYS A 483 5.99 14.83 48.72
N SER A 484 5.08 14.77 47.74
CA SER A 484 4.37 13.52 47.40
C SER A 484 5.32 12.40 46.98
N LEU A 485 6.39 12.71 46.25
CA LEU A 485 7.41 11.72 45.89
C LEU A 485 8.27 11.29 47.09
N SER A 486 8.59 12.20 48.01
CA SER A 486 9.31 11.91 49.25
C SER A 486 8.49 11.01 50.18
N ASP A 487 7.21 11.35 50.38
CA ASP A 487 6.24 10.56 51.17
C ASP A 487 6.09 9.14 50.61
N ALA A 488 6.22 8.98 49.29
CA ALA A 488 6.20 7.69 48.60
C ALA A 488 7.56 6.96 48.55
N ASN A 489 8.61 7.49 49.21
CA ASN A 489 10.00 6.98 49.18
C ASN A 489 10.60 6.86 47.77
N LEU A 490 10.16 7.71 46.84
CA LEU A 490 10.60 7.70 45.44
C LEU A 490 11.76 8.64 45.15
N ILE A 491 11.99 9.60 46.04
CA ILE A 491 13.14 10.51 46.04
C ILE A 491 13.65 10.67 47.48
N GLY A 492 14.90 11.10 47.63
CA GLY A 492 15.42 11.50 48.93
C GLY A 492 14.83 12.83 49.43
N PRO A 493 15.05 13.18 50.70
CA PRO A 493 14.61 14.45 51.27
C PRO A 493 15.12 15.63 50.45
N CYS A 494 14.24 16.59 50.16
CA CYS A 494 14.53 17.69 49.25
C CYS A 494 14.88 18.96 50.02
N LEU A 495 16.07 19.53 49.76
CA LEU A 495 16.43 20.86 50.24
C LEU A 495 16.01 21.91 49.20
N VAL A 496 15.02 22.72 49.55
CA VAL A 496 14.59 23.85 48.72
C VAL A 496 15.34 25.10 49.17
N HIS A 497 16.20 25.61 48.29
CA HIS A 497 16.88 26.89 48.45
C HIS A 497 16.11 27.97 47.69
N LEU A 498 15.48 28.89 48.43
CA LEU A 498 14.76 30.01 47.86
C LEU A 498 15.53 31.30 48.14
N TYR A 499 15.93 32.03 47.09
CA TYR A 499 16.52 33.35 47.24
C TYR A 499 15.50 34.44 46.96
N ILE A 500 15.14 35.21 47.99
CA ILE A 500 14.22 36.33 47.87
C ILE A 500 15.03 37.61 47.64
N ARG A 501 15.20 37.97 46.36
CA ARG A 501 16.04 39.09 45.92
C ARG A 501 15.71 40.42 46.61
N LYS A 502 14.41 40.70 46.81
CA LYS A 502 13.93 41.94 47.47
C LYS A 502 14.51 42.13 48.88
N TYR A 503 14.74 41.04 49.61
CA TYR A 503 15.20 41.07 50.99
C TYR A 503 16.64 40.55 51.15
N LYS A 504 17.31 40.19 50.04
CA LYS A 504 18.60 39.48 50.04
C LYS A 504 18.61 38.26 50.98
N LEU A 505 17.47 37.58 51.11
CA LEU A 505 17.25 36.49 52.07
C LEU A 505 17.35 35.12 51.38
N TRP A 506 18.08 34.19 51.98
CA TRP A 506 18.06 32.78 51.63
C TRP A 506 17.17 32.03 52.61
N VAL A 507 16.15 31.35 52.08
CA VAL A 507 15.33 30.41 52.83
C VAL A 507 15.78 29.01 52.42
N VAL A 508 16.23 28.21 53.39
CA VAL A 508 16.55 26.80 53.19
C VAL A 508 15.51 26.00 53.96
N LYS A 509 14.73 25.19 53.25
CA LYS A 509 13.72 24.33 53.86
C LYS A 509 13.94 22.89 53.41
N MET A 510 14.04 21.98 54.38
CA MET A 510 13.99 20.55 54.13
C MET A 510 12.52 20.13 54.02
N ILE A 511 12.19 19.35 52.98
CA ILE A 511 10.86 18.83 52.67
C ILE A 511 10.93 17.32 52.51
#